data_AF-A0A7U9R6G8-F1
#
_entry.id   AF-A0A7U9R6G8-F1
#
_cell.length_a   1.000
_cell.length_b   1.000
_cell.length_c   1.000
_cell.angle_alpha   90.00
_cell.angle_beta   90.00
_cell.angle_gamma   90.00
#
_symmetry.space_group_name_H-M   'P 1'
#
loop_
_entity.id
_entity.type
_entity.pdbx_description
1 polymer ?
#
loop_
_entity_poly.entity_id
_entity_poly.type
_entity_poly.pdbx_seq_one_letter_code
_entity_poly.pdbx_strand_id
1 'polypeptide(L)'
;MDKELEIEGGCLAYRTCGNEVTVLSGRVSGSSIKIPEKIEGIPVTKLEKKAFLSCKNLKEVYLPRGLKEIGDWTFAYCSALERVWMPKVKMDLGRGIFKECERLVSICHLDGDSLRKQQTGYLLGAVPIKLEADYLFTPEQAGEVQWLSRFDDKLKEFLARPDEEGYTKMVYCGEEDIVANMDLFLAERRREKARLCFLRLINDVELKDEFKKELSGYLAAHTVGCASQAAWEVVFLEHGNEQEYYEAFTGAGCFREENYDQILSCMGERYPEMKGYLMRYKAQQLESTDFFDLLSLD
;
A
#
# COMPACT_ATOMS: atom_id res chain seq x y z
N MET A 1 -33.59 -4.68 -20.16
CA MET A 1 -34.11 -5.18 -18.86
C MET A 1 -32.91 -5.56 -18.03
N ASP A 2 -32.93 -5.16 -16.77
CA ASP A 2 -31.87 -5.49 -15.82
C ASP A 2 -32.06 -6.96 -15.39
N LYS A 3 -30.96 -7.71 -15.38
CA LYS A 3 -30.94 -9.15 -15.09
C LYS A 3 -30.04 -9.39 -13.90
N GLU A 4 -30.28 -10.50 -13.19
CA GLU A 4 -29.40 -10.96 -12.12
C GLU A 4 -28.63 -12.22 -12.56
N LEU A 5 -27.39 -12.35 -12.10
CA LEU A 5 -26.53 -13.51 -12.30
C LEU A 5 -25.91 -13.90 -10.96
N GLU A 6 -26.17 -15.12 -10.50
CA GLU A 6 -25.43 -15.73 -9.41
C GLU A 6 -24.03 -16.13 -9.89
N ILE A 7 -23.01 -15.75 -9.11
CA ILE A 7 -21.61 -16.05 -9.40
C ILE A 7 -20.91 -16.56 -8.13
N GLU A 8 -19.69 -17.04 -8.29
CA GLU A 8 -18.87 -17.38 -7.14
C GLU A 8 -18.63 -16.13 -6.26
N GLY A 9 -19.06 -16.22 -5.00
CA GLY A 9 -18.86 -15.17 -4.00
C GLY A 9 -19.94 -14.08 -3.96
N GLY A 10 -21.00 -14.16 -4.77
CA GLY A 10 -22.08 -13.19 -4.74
C GLY A 10 -23.03 -13.26 -5.93
N CYS A 11 -23.78 -12.18 -6.15
CA CYS A 11 -24.60 -12.01 -7.34
C CYS A 11 -24.36 -10.64 -7.99
N LEU A 12 -24.54 -10.57 -9.30
CA LEU A 12 -24.39 -9.35 -10.10
C LEU A 12 -25.74 -8.97 -10.73
N ALA A 13 -26.14 -7.72 -10.59
CA ALA A 13 -27.13 -7.10 -11.45
C ALA A 13 -26.43 -6.52 -12.68
N TYR A 14 -26.92 -6.83 -13.87
CA TYR A 14 -26.29 -6.41 -15.12
C TYR A 14 -27.31 -6.01 -16.18
N ARG A 15 -26.82 -5.25 -17.17
CA ARG A 15 -27.56 -4.85 -18.36
C ARG A 15 -26.75 -5.15 -19.61
N THR A 16 -27.40 -5.77 -20.58
CA THR A 16 -26.85 -5.96 -21.92
C THR A 16 -27.28 -4.80 -22.83
N CYS A 17 -26.30 -4.12 -23.42
CA CYS A 17 -26.50 -3.04 -24.37
C CYS A 17 -25.77 -3.39 -25.68
N GLY A 18 -26.51 -3.89 -26.68
CA GLY A 18 -25.90 -4.37 -27.92
C GLY A 18 -24.97 -5.56 -27.66
N ASN A 19 -23.68 -5.40 -27.97
CA ASN A 19 -22.64 -6.43 -27.82
C ASN A 19 -21.79 -6.24 -26.56
N GLU A 20 -22.27 -5.50 -25.58
CA GLU A 20 -21.55 -5.20 -24.34
C GLU A 20 -22.43 -5.42 -23.11
N VAL A 21 -21.82 -5.91 -22.03
CA VAL A 21 -22.45 -6.07 -20.72
C VAL A 21 -21.89 -5.05 -19.75
N THR A 22 -22.80 -4.33 -19.09
CA THR A 22 -22.52 -3.43 -17.97
C THR A 22 -23.00 -4.06 -16.68
N VAL A 23 -22.12 -4.18 -15.68
CA VAL A 23 -22.49 -4.56 -14.31
C VAL A 23 -22.98 -3.31 -13.58
N LEU A 24 -24.24 -3.34 -13.13
CA LEU A 24 -24.90 -2.22 -12.46
C LEU A 24 -24.62 -2.23 -10.95
N SER A 25 -24.68 -3.41 -10.34
CA SER A 25 -24.35 -3.62 -8.94
C SER A 25 -23.93 -5.06 -8.66
N GLY A 26 -23.18 -5.27 -7.59
CA GLY A 26 -22.81 -6.59 -7.10
C GLY A 26 -23.06 -6.70 -5.60
N ARG A 27 -23.73 -7.77 -5.19
CA ARG A 27 -23.86 -8.13 -3.77
C ARG A 27 -22.86 -9.22 -3.46
N VAL A 28 -21.94 -8.94 -2.54
CA VAL A 28 -20.90 -9.87 -2.12
C VAL A 28 -21.40 -10.67 -0.91
N SER A 29 -21.50 -11.99 -1.06
CA SER A 29 -21.86 -12.92 0.01
C SER A 29 -20.64 -13.61 0.64
N GLY A 30 -19.55 -13.74 -0.12
CA GLY A 30 -18.26 -14.27 0.34
C GLY A 30 -17.24 -13.19 0.71
N SER A 31 -15.96 -13.55 0.65
CA SER A 31 -14.83 -12.61 0.78
C SER A 31 -14.14 -12.30 -0.55
N SER A 32 -14.53 -12.96 -1.63
CA SER A 32 -13.95 -12.81 -2.95
C SER A 32 -15.05 -12.77 -3.98
N ILE A 33 -14.91 -11.96 -5.04
CA ILE A 33 -15.86 -11.95 -6.15
C ILE A 33 -15.12 -11.99 -7.49
N LYS A 34 -15.56 -12.90 -8.36
CA LYS A 34 -15.00 -13.06 -9.70
C LYS A 34 -15.99 -12.59 -10.74
N ILE A 35 -15.74 -11.41 -11.30
CA ILE A 35 -16.58 -10.86 -12.34
C ILE A 35 -16.30 -11.65 -13.63
N PRO A 36 -17.32 -12.27 -14.26
CA PRO A 36 -17.11 -13.14 -15.40
C PRO A 36 -16.65 -12.33 -16.63
N GLU A 37 -15.82 -12.95 -17.46
CA GLU A 37 -15.36 -12.36 -18.74
C GLU A 37 -16.53 -12.08 -19.69
N LYS A 38 -17.55 -12.95 -19.65
CA LYS A 38 -18.74 -12.89 -20.51
C LYS A 38 -19.98 -13.32 -19.74
N ILE A 39 -21.10 -12.67 -20.04
CA ILE A 39 -22.43 -13.08 -19.59
C ILE A 39 -23.27 -13.36 -20.85
N GLU A 40 -23.87 -14.55 -20.94
CA GLU A 40 -24.61 -15.00 -22.14
C GLU A 40 -23.78 -14.93 -23.45
N GLY A 41 -22.46 -15.13 -23.34
CA GLY A 41 -21.53 -15.04 -24.49
C GLY A 41 -21.10 -13.61 -24.87
N ILE A 42 -21.65 -12.59 -24.21
CA ILE A 42 -21.38 -11.17 -24.46
C ILE A 42 -20.34 -10.66 -23.45
N PRO A 43 -19.29 -9.94 -23.88
CA PRO A 43 -18.22 -9.49 -22.99
C PRO A 43 -18.69 -8.46 -21.95
N VAL A 44 -18.18 -8.60 -20.72
CA VAL A 44 -18.33 -7.59 -19.66
C VAL A 44 -17.29 -6.49 -19.89
N THR A 45 -17.75 -5.29 -20.24
CA THR A 45 -16.88 -4.17 -20.61
C THR A 45 -16.94 -3.01 -19.62
N LYS A 46 -17.97 -2.95 -18.75
CA LYS A 46 -18.19 -1.80 -17.87
C LYS A 46 -18.65 -2.21 -16.48
N LEU A 47 -18.09 -1.57 -15.46
CA LEU A 47 -18.64 -1.51 -14.11
C LEU A 47 -19.27 -0.14 -13.89
N GLU A 48 -20.54 -0.10 -13.52
CA GLU A 48 -21.25 1.14 -13.27
C GLU A 48 -20.77 1.82 -11.98
N LYS A 49 -21.01 3.14 -11.91
CA LYS A 49 -20.80 3.94 -10.71
C LYS A 49 -21.40 3.23 -9.49
N LYS A 50 -20.59 3.11 -8.43
CA LYS A 50 -20.97 2.49 -7.14
C LYS A 50 -21.36 1.00 -7.22
N ALA A 51 -20.98 0.26 -8.27
CA ALA A 51 -21.44 -1.12 -8.44
C ALA A 51 -21.11 -2.04 -7.24
N PHE A 52 -19.99 -1.82 -6.54
CA PHE A 52 -19.59 -2.57 -5.35
C PHE A 52 -19.40 -1.67 -4.13
N LEU A 53 -20.11 -0.53 -4.06
CA LEU A 53 -19.99 0.42 -2.95
C LEU A 53 -20.27 -0.25 -1.60
N SER A 54 -19.40 -0.02 -0.63
CA SER A 54 -19.54 -0.49 0.76
C SER A 54 -19.65 -2.01 0.92
N CYS A 55 -19.04 -2.80 0.03
CA CYS A 55 -18.93 -4.25 0.22
C CYS A 55 -17.90 -4.57 1.31
N LYS A 56 -18.27 -4.39 2.59
CA LYS A 56 -17.36 -4.49 3.76
C LYS A 56 -16.75 -5.87 3.99
N ASN A 57 -17.29 -6.92 3.38
CA ASN A 57 -16.73 -8.29 3.45
C ASN A 57 -15.79 -8.60 2.28
N LEU A 58 -15.78 -7.78 1.22
CA LEU A 58 -15.00 -8.02 0.02
C LEU A 58 -13.52 -7.83 0.31
N LYS A 59 -12.75 -8.91 0.25
CA LYS A 59 -11.28 -8.91 0.39
C LYS A 59 -10.56 -8.98 -0.95
N GLU A 60 -11.13 -9.69 -1.91
CA GLU A 60 -10.54 -9.86 -3.24
C GLU A 60 -11.55 -9.65 -4.36
N VAL A 61 -11.13 -8.97 -5.41
CA VAL A 61 -11.94 -8.85 -6.64
C VAL A 61 -11.13 -9.22 -7.86
N TYR A 62 -11.73 -9.99 -8.76
CA TYR A 62 -11.15 -10.37 -10.04
C TYR A 62 -11.94 -9.69 -11.16
N LEU A 63 -11.29 -8.72 -11.81
CA LEU A 63 -11.87 -7.99 -12.94
C LEU A 63 -11.68 -8.76 -14.24
N PRO A 64 -12.62 -8.65 -15.20
CA PRO A 64 -12.50 -9.35 -16.48
C PRO A 64 -11.48 -8.65 -17.38
N ARG A 65 -10.78 -9.41 -18.21
CA ARG A 65 -9.78 -8.90 -19.17
C ARG A 65 -10.36 -7.93 -20.21
N GLY A 66 -11.62 -8.13 -20.57
CA GLY A 66 -12.34 -7.28 -21.53
C GLY A 66 -12.85 -5.94 -20.97
N LEU A 67 -12.56 -5.63 -19.70
CA LEU A 67 -13.05 -4.42 -19.05
C LEU A 67 -12.43 -3.16 -19.66
N LYS A 68 -13.29 -2.19 -19.99
CA LYS A 68 -12.94 -0.90 -20.61
C LYS A 68 -13.19 0.28 -19.67
N GLU A 69 -14.21 0.19 -18.82
CA GLU A 69 -14.62 1.31 -17.96
C GLU A 69 -14.95 0.84 -16.53
N ILE A 70 -14.46 1.60 -15.54
CA ILE A 70 -14.83 1.49 -14.13
C ILE A 70 -15.42 2.82 -13.69
N GLY A 71 -16.69 2.82 -13.28
CA GLY A 71 -17.38 4.03 -12.87
C GLY A 71 -16.88 4.62 -11.55
N ASP A 72 -17.30 5.86 -11.26
CA ASP A 72 -16.96 6.56 -10.03
C ASP A 72 -17.35 5.73 -8.78
N TRP A 73 -16.48 5.72 -7.76
CA TRP A 73 -16.70 5.06 -6.46
C TRP A 73 -17.06 3.57 -6.53
N THR A 74 -16.65 2.85 -7.58
CA THR A 74 -17.06 1.46 -7.80
C THR A 74 -16.78 0.56 -6.60
N PHE A 75 -15.61 0.66 -5.96
CA PHE A 75 -15.21 -0.14 -4.79
C PHE A 75 -15.07 0.71 -3.52
N ALA A 76 -15.61 1.94 -3.50
CA ALA A 76 -15.43 2.81 -2.35
C ALA A 76 -16.06 2.20 -1.09
N TYR A 77 -15.45 2.45 0.08
CA TYR A 77 -15.85 1.95 1.40
C TYR A 77 -15.83 0.42 1.54
N CYS A 78 -15.17 -0.29 0.62
CA CYS A 78 -14.82 -1.70 0.81
C CYS A 78 -13.64 -1.83 1.76
N SER A 79 -13.88 -1.61 3.06
CA SER A 79 -12.84 -1.52 4.10
C SER A 79 -12.06 -2.82 4.33
N ALA A 80 -12.56 -3.96 3.84
CA ALA A 80 -11.83 -5.23 3.90
C ALA A 80 -11.03 -5.56 2.63
N LEU A 81 -11.11 -4.72 1.58
CA LEU A 81 -10.51 -5.02 0.29
C LEU A 81 -8.99 -4.99 0.39
N GLU A 82 -8.35 -6.13 0.16
CA GLU A 82 -6.90 -6.33 0.28
C GLU A 82 -6.23 -6.42 -1.10
N ARG A 83 -6.88 -7.08 -2.07
CA ARG A 83 -6.31 -7.34 -3.40
C ARG A 83 -7.32 -7.14 -4.52
N VAL A 84 -6.86 -6.53 -5.61
CA VAL A 84 -7.63 -6.35 -6.84
C VAL A 84 -6.84 -6.93 -7.99
N TRP A 85 -7.41 -7.88 -8.71
CA TRP A 85 -6.81 -8.42 -9.93
C TRP A 85 -7.35 -7.66 -11.14
N MET A 86 -6.47 -6.89 -11.77
CA MET A 86 -6.81 -6.00 -12.88
C MET A 86 -6.07 -6.42 -14.16
N PRO A 87 -6.69 -6.27 -15.34
CA PRO A 87 -5.98 -6.42 -16.60
C PRO A 87 -4.99 -5.28 -16.82
N LYS A 88 -3.89 -5.56 -17.52
CA LYS A 88 -2.89 -4.56 -17.91
C LYS A 88 -3.28 -3.89 -19.23
N VAL A 89 -4.42 -3.20 -19.24
CA VAL A 89 -4.97 -2.52 -20.42
C VAL A 89 -5.42 -1.11 -20.09
N LYS A 90 -5.50 -0.26 -21.11
CA LYS A 90 -6.09 1.08 -20.98
C LYS A 90 -7.54 0.97 -20.55
N MET A 91 -7.91 1.69 -19.51
CA MET A 91 -9.28 1.74 -19.01
C MET A 91 -9.66 3.17 -18.67
N ASP A 92 -10.93 3.50 -18.87
CA ASP A 92 -11.53 4.72 -18.36
C ASP A 92 -11.85 4.50 -16.88
N LEU A 93 -11.12 5.22 -16.02
CA LEU A 93 -11.18 5.08 -14.57
C LEU A 93 -11.93 6.27 -13.98
N GLY A 94 -13.03 5.98 -13.29
CA GLY A 94 -13.80 6.96 -12.53
C GLY A 94 -13.05 7.47 -11.30
N ARG A 95 -13.63 8.48 -10.66
CA ARG A 95 -13.05 9.10 -9.46
C ARG A 95 -13.28 8.26 -8.21
N GLY A 96 -12.27 8.22 -7.33
CA GLY A 96 -12.37 7.62 -6.00
C GLY A 96 -12.79 6.14 -6.01
N ILE A 97 -12.34 5.37 -7.01
CA ILE A 97 -12.69 3.95 -7.17
C ILE A 97 -12.45 3.15 -5.88
N PHE A 98 -11.35 3.43 -5.19
CA PHE A 98 -10.94 2.76 -3.94
C PHE A 98 -10.95 3.70 -2.73
N LYS A 99 -11.81 4.72 -2.73
CA LYS A 99 -11.94 5.62 -1.58
C LYS A 99 -12.30 4.82 -0.32
N GLU A 100 -11.65 5.06 0.82
CA GLU A 100 -11.81 4.30 2.08
C GLU A 100 -11.60 2.77 1.95
N CYS A 101 -10.73 2.34 1.04
CA CYS A 101 -10.22 0.96 1.00
C CYS A 101 -8.92 0.83 1.82
N GLU A 102 -9.01 1.05 3.12
CA GLU A 102 -7.86 1.16 4.03
C GLU A 102 -6.93 -0.06 4.05
N ARG A 103 -7.46 -1.25 3.74
CA ARG A 103 -6.70 -2.51 3.71
C ARG A 103 -6.12 -2.85 2.35
N LEU A 104 -6.31 -2.01 1.32
CA LEU A 104 -5.84 -2.34 -0.03
C LEU A 104 -4.31 -2.35 -0.03
N VAL A 105 -3.74 -3.52 -0.28
CA VAL A 105 -2.28 -3.71 -0.24
C VAL A 105 -1.71 -3.73 -1.66
N SER A 106 -2.41 -4.37 -2.60
CA SER A 106 -1.85 -4.62 -3.92
C SER A 106 -2.91 -4.68 -5.02
N ILE A 107 -2.52 -4.21 -6.20
CA ILE A 107 -3.26 -4.35 -7.45
C ILE A 107 -2.46 -5.28 -8.37
N CYS A 108 -2.93 -6.51 -8.50
CA CYS A 108 -2.24 -7.60 -9.20
C CYS A 108 -2.61 -7.62 -10.70
N HIS A 109 -1.68 -8.08 -11.53
CA HIS A 109 -1.91 -8.28 -12.96
C HIS A 109 -2.38 -9.72 -13.28
N LEU A 110 -3.32 -9.85 -14.22
CA LEU A 110 -3.87 -11.16 -14.64
C LEU A 110 -2.95 -12.00 -15.55
N ASP A 111 -1.86 -11.42 -16.08
CA ASP A 111 -1.05 -12.01 -17.16
C ASP A 111 0.29 -12.60 -16.68
N GLY A 112 0.28 -13.25 -15.51
CA GLY A 112 1.39 -14.04 -14.98
C GLY A 112 2.25 -13.33 -13.93
N ASP A 113 3.02 -14.13 -13.19
CA ASP A 113 3.72 -13.74 -11.97
C ASP A 113 5.22 -13.55 -12.20
N SER A 114 5.74 -12.38 -11.87
CA SER A 114 7.17 -12.08 -11.89
C SER A 114 7.45 -11.10 -10.77
N LEU A 115 8.63 -11.17 -10.14
CA LEU A 115 9.00 -10.28 -9.04
C LEU A 115 8.74 -8.80 -9.35
N ARG A 116 9.11 -8.34 -10.55
CA ARG A 116 8.83 -6.97 -11.02
C ARG A 116 7.34 -6.62 -11.01
N LYS A 117 6.47 -7.53 -11.48
CA LYS A 117 5.01 -7.34 -11.49
C LYS A 117 4.45 -7.33 -10.07
N GLN A 118 4.93 -8.21 -9.20
CA GLN A 118 4.53 -8.24 -7.80
C GLN A 118 4.88 -6.92 -7.10
N GLN A 119 6.15 -6.49 -7.22
CA GLN A 119 6.61 -5.22 -6.65
C GLN A 119 5.83 -4.03 -7.20
N THR A 120 5.62 -3.99 -8.51
CA THR A 120 4.80 -2.96 -9.16
C THR A 120 3.36 -2.95 -8.65
N GLY A 121 2.76 -4.12 -8.39
CA GLY A 121 1.39 -4.22 -7.91
C GLY A 121 1.19 -3.60 -6.53
N TYR A 122 2.17 -3.77 -5.63
CA TYR A 122 2.19 -3.09 -4.33
C TYR A 122 2.28 -1.57 -4.49
N LEU A 123 3.17 -1.08 -5.37
CA LEU A 123 3.28 0.35 -5.65
C LEU A 123 1.99 0.93 -6.24
N LEU A 124 1.40 0.24 -7.22
CA LEU A 124 0.15 0.66 -7.85
C LEU A 124 -1.01 0.66 -6.85
N GLY A 125 -1.07 -0.33 -5.95
CA GLY A 125 -2.07 -0.41 -4.89
C GLY A 125 -2.02 0.75 -3.91
N ALA A 126 -0.84 1.32 -3.65
CA ALA A 126 -0.69 2.47 -2.76
C ALA A 126 -1.14 3.80 -3.38
N VAL A 127 -1.14 3.93 -4.71
CA VAL A 127 -1.48 5.19 -5.40
C VAL A 127 -2.86 5.74 -5.02
N PRO A 128 -3.97 4.99 -5.16
CA PRO A 128 -5.32 5.53 -4.96
C PRO A 128 -5.69 5.74 -3.48
N ILE A 129 -4.91 5.20 -2.54
CA ILE A 129 -5.23 5.21 -1.10
C ILE A 129 -4.22 5.99 -0.24
N LYS A 130 -2.94 6.07 -0.63
CA LYS A 130 -1.86 6.64 0.21
C LYS A 130 -1.17 7.85 -0.41
N LEU A 131 -1.10 7.95 -1.74
CA LEU A 131 -0.38 9.05 -2.42
C LEU A 131 -1.28 10.20 -2.89
N GLU A 132 -2.61 10.06 -2.79
CA GLU A 132 -3.60 11.01 -3.31
C GLU A 132 -3.27 11.46 -4.76
N ALA A 133 -2.76 10.54 -5.56
CA ALA A 133 -2.19 10.80 -6.87
C ALA A 133 -2.95 10.03 -7.95
N ASP A 134 -4.26 10.31 -8.09
CA ASP A 134 -5.15 9.62 -9.03
C ASP A 134 -4.59 9.54 -10.46
N TYR A 135 -3.82 10.54 -10.89
CA TYR A 135 -3.18 10.57 -12.22
C TYR A 135 -2.08 9.51 -12.41
N LEU A 136 -1.53 8.94 -11.34
CA LEU A 136 -0.59 7.82 -11.39
C LEU A 136 -1.28 6.47 -11.40
N PHE A 137 -2.60 6.44 -11.17
CA PHE A 137 -3.36 5.20 -11.17
C PHE A 137 -3.63 4.74 -12.61
N THR A 138 -2.57 4.26 -13.25
CA THR A 138 -2.55 3.85 -14.67
C THR A 138 -2.06 2.40 -14.77
N PRO A 139 -2.95 1.39 -14.59
CA PRO A 139 -2.57 -0.01 -14.59
C PRO A 139 -1.80 -0.47 -15.85
N GLU A 140 -2.09 0.13 -17.01
CA GLU A 140 -1.41 -0.17 -18.27
C GLU A 140 0.09 0.19 -18.25
N GLN A 141 0.44 1.30 -17.61
CA GLN A 141 1.81 1.85 -17.56
C GLN A 141 2.58 1.36 -16.32
N ALA A 142 1.89 0.72 -15.37
CA ALA A 142 2.49 0.30 -14.12
C ALA A 142 3.71 -0.62 -14.38
N GLY A 143 4.83 -0.25 -13.76
CA GLY A 143 6.11 -0.95 -13.85
C GLY A 143 7.01 -0.52 -15.00
N GLU A 144 6.56 0.39 -15.88
CA GLU A 144 7.43 1.10 -16.83
C GLU A 144 8.39 2.03 -16.08
N VAL A 145 9.60 2.21 -16.61
CA VAL A 145 10.63 3.06 -16.00
C VAL A 145 10.12 4.49 -15.79
N GLN A 146 9.38 5.04 -16.77
CA GLN A 146 8.79 6.37 -16.66
C GLN A 146 7.67 6.45 -15.62
N TRP A 147 6.90 5.38 -15.44
CA TRP A 147 5.88 5.31 -14.40
C TRP A 147 6.53 5.27 -13.01
N LEU A 148 7.55 4.44 -12.82
CA LEU A 148 8.31 4.34 -11.57
C LEU A 148 9.00 5.68 -11.21
N SER A 149 9.56 6.38 -12.19
CA SER A 149 10.13 7.71 -11.96
C SER A 149 9.08 8.71 -11.46
N ARG A 150 7.88 8.73 -12.07
CA ARG A 150 6.80 9.64 -11.63
C ARG A 150 6.27 9.27 -10.24
N PHE A 151 6.23 7.97 -9.91
CA PHE A 151 5.92 7.51 -8.56
C PHE A 151 6.95 8.03 -7.55
N ASP A 152 8.24 7.88 -7.86
CA ASP A 152 9.34 8.35 -7.02
C ASP A 152 9.30 9.86 -6.82
N ASP A 153 9.07 10.63 -7.90
CA ASP A 153 8.93 12.09 -7.83
C ASP A 153 7.76 12.50 -6.92
N LYS A 154 6.63 11.79 -7.01
CA LYS A 154 5.46 12.06 -6.16
C LYS A 154 5.72 11.71 -4.70
N LEU A 155 6.42 10.61 -4.43
CA LEU A 155 6.80 10.23 -3.07
C LEU A 155 7.79 11.24 -2.48
N LYS A 156 8.76 11.73 -3.27
CA LYS A 156 9.65 12.83 -2.86
C LYS A 156 8.88 14.08 -2.46
N GLU A 157 7.94 14.51 -3.30
CA GLU A 157 7.07 15.65 -3.01
C GLU A 157 6.30 15.43 -1.71
N PHE A 158 5.74 14.24 -1.50
CA PHE A 158 5.00 13.89 -0.30
C PHE A 158 5.85 13.93 0.97
N LEU A 159 7.07 13.39 0.93
CA LEU A 159 8.00 13.39 2.06
C LEU A 159 8.49 14.80 2.42
N ALA A 160 8.67 15.68 1.42
CA ALA A 160 9.12 17.06 1.60
C ALA A 160 8.09 17.99 2.25
N ARG A 161 6.80 17.62 2.24
CA ARG A 161 5.74 18.43 2.86
C ARG A 161 5.87 18.43 4.39
N PRO A 162 5.57 19.55 5.08
CA PRO A 162 5.51 19.58 6.54
C PRO A 162 4.51 18.57 7.10
N ASP A 163 4.77 18.07 8.31
CA ASP A 163 3.90 17.06 8.94
C ASP A 163 2.53 17.65 9.33
N GLU A 164 2.46 18.95 9.58
CA GLU A 164 1.25 19.69 9.94
C GLU A 164 0.36 20.06 8.75
N GLU A 165 0.83 19.85 7.52
CA GLU A 165 0.07 20.16 6.31
C GLU A 165 -1.24 19.37 6.27
N GLY A 166 -2.36 20.08 6.16
CA GLY A 166 -3.70 19.47 6.14
C GLY A 166 -4.43 19.45 7.49
N TYR A 167 -3.72 19.67 8.62
CA TYR A 167 -4.36 19.69 9.95
C TYR A 167 -5.47 20.73 10.04
N THR A 168 -5.22 21.95 9.57
CA THR A 168 -6.22 23.02 9.56
C THR A 168 -7.47 22.63 8.78
N LYS A 169 -7.31 21.94 7.64
CA LYS A 169 -8.44 21.46 6.83
C LYS A 169 -9.23 20.38 7.56
N MET A 170 -8.56 19.44 8.22
CA MET A 170 -9.21 18.42 9.07
C MET A 170 -10.07 19.07 10.17
N VAL A 171 -9.54 20.07 10.87
CA VAL A 171 -10.27 20.80 11.93
C VAL A 171 -11.53 21.49 11.37
N TYR A 172 -11.44 22.12 10.21
CA TYR A 172 -12.57 22.84 9.62
C TYR A 172 -13.63 21.94 8.96
N CYS A 173 -13.28 20.71 8.57
CA CYS A 173 -14.22 19.79 7.92
C CYS A 173 -15.21 19.13 8.90
N GLY A 174 -15.05 19.32 10.22
CA GLY A 174 -16.11 19.06 11.19
C GLY A 174 -16.64 17.63 11.21
N GLU A 175 -15.77 16.62 11.10
CA GLU A 175 -16.18 15.27 11.51
C GLU A 175 -16.44 15.31 13.02
N GLU A 176 -17.71 15.29 13.41
CA GLU A 176 -18.23 15.62 14.75
C GLU A 176 -17.66 14.75 15.89
N ASP A 177 -16.87 13.71 15.56
CA ASP A 177 -16.27 12.75 16.48
C ASP A 177 -14.75 12.88 16.65
N ILE A 178 -14.05 13.78 15.93
CA ILE A 178 -12.59 13.92 16.06
C ILE A 178 -12.25 14.90 17.19
N VAL A 179 -11.77 14.37 18.32
CA VAL A 179 -10.90 15.15 19.21
C VAL A 179 -9.68 15.55 18.39
N ALA A 180 -9.65 16.78 17.87
CA ALA A 180 -8.60 17.27 16.99
C ALA A 180 -7.27 17.43 17.75
N ASN A 181 -6.61 16.33 18.04
CA ASN A 181 -5.33 16.29 18.72
C ASN A 181 -4.20 16.42 17.69
N MET A 182 -3.47 17.53 17.76
CA MET A 182 -2.34 17.79 16.86
C MET A 182 -1.26 16.70 16.95
N ASP A 183 -0.94 16.22 18.15
CA ASP A 183 0.11 15.21 18.33
C ASP A 183 -0.27 13.88 17.65
N LEU A 184 -1.54 13.47 17.76
CA LEU A 184 -2.05 12.28 17.08
C LEU A 184 -1.99 12.45 15.55
N PHE A 185 -2.40 13.61 15.04
CA PHE A 185 -2.33 13.90 13.61
C PHE A 185 -0.88 13.84 13.08
N LEU A 186 0.05 14.53 13.76
CA LEU A 186 1.46 14.53 13.39
C LEU A 186 2.07 13.13 13.47
N ALA A 187 1.73 12.35 14.50
CA ALA A 187 2.20 10.98 14.64
C ALA A 187 1.71 10.09 13.49
N GLU A 188 0.42 10.20 13.12
CA GLU A 188 -0.13 9.43 12.00
C GLU A 188 0.50 9.85 10.66
N ARG A 189 0.70 11.16 10.45
CA ARG A 189 1.35 11.67 9.25
C ARG A 189 2.77 11.13 9.08
N ARG A 190 3.55 11.09 10.17
CA ARG A 190 4.90 10.52 10.16
C ARG A 190 4.90 9.01 9.93
N ARG A 191 3.93 8.27 10.49
CA ARG A 191 3.75 6.84 10.22
C ARG A 191 3.40 6.60 8.76
N GLU A 192 2.53 7.41 8.16
CA GLU A 192 2.18 7.31 6.75
C GLU A 192 3.40 7.50 5.83
N LYS A 193 4.21 8.52 6.10
CA LYS A 193 5.50 8.72 5.41
C LYS A 193 6.43 7.52 5.59
N ALA A 194 6.56 6.99 6.81
CA ALA A 194 7.38 5.80 7.07
C ALA A 194 6.87 4.56 6.32
N ARG A 195 5.55 4.32 6.28
CA ARG A 195 4.94 3.22 5.50
C ARG A 195 5.29 3.31 4.02
N LEU A 196 5.24 4.52 3.44
CA LEU A 196 5.60 4.72 2.04
C LEU A 196 7.11 4.53 1.78
N CYS A 197 7.97 4.94 2.72
CA CYS A 197 9.41 4.65 2.65
C CYS A 197 9.67 3.14 2.67
N PHE A 198 9.08 2.39 3.61
CA PHE A 198 9.21 0.93 3.65
C PHE A 198 8.67 0.28 2.38
N LEU A 199 7.47 0.68 1.95
CA LEU A 199 6.87 0.18 0.72
C LEU A 199 7.83 0.33 -0.47
N ARG A 200 8.44 1.50 -0.64
CA ARG A 200 9.35 1.73 -1.77
C ARG A 200 10.71 1.05 -1.61
N LEU A 201 11.23 0.91 -0.39
CA LEU A 201 12.50 0.20 -0.13
C LEU A 201 12.37 -1.32 -0.30
N ILE A 202 11.23 -1.90 0.08
CA ILE A 202 10.94 -3.34 -0.10
C ILE A 202 10.67 -3.64 -1.59
N ASN A 203 10.02 -2.71 -2.28
CA ASN A 203 9.70 -2.81 -3.70
C ASN A 203 10.68 -1.97 -4.52
N ASP A 204 11.94 -2.39 -4.56
CA ASP A 204 13.10 -1.62 -5.05
C ASP A 204 13.35 -1.66 -6.56
N VAL A 205 12.41 -2.19 -7.35
CA VAL A 205 12.55 -2.21 -8.83
C VAL A 205 12.80 -0.80 -9.40
N GLU A 206 13.89 -0.68 -10.17
CA GLU A 206 14.38 0.58 -10.76
C GLU A 206 14.60 1.71 -9.73
N LEU A 207 14.71 1.40 -8.43
CA LEU A 207 14.94 2.40 -7.38
C LEU A 207 16.40 2.88 -7.44
N LYS A 208 16.57 4.19 -7.63
CA LYS A 208 17.90 4.81 -7.69
C LYS A 208 18.54 4.87 -6.29
N ASP A 209 19.85 4.63 -6.22
CA ASP A 209 20.61 4.66 -4.96
C ASP A 209 20.52 6.00 -4.21
N GLU A 210 20.50 7.11 -4.95
CA GLU A 210 20.32 8.45 -4.36
C GLU A 210 19.00 8.53 -3.60
N PHE A 211 17.90 8.10 -4.21
CA PHE A 211 16.59 8.13 -3.57
C PHE A 211 16.47 7.09 -2.46
N LYS A 212 17.08 5.91 -2.63
CA LYS A 212 17.17 4.88 -1.58
C LYS A 212 17.78 5.48 -0.29
N LYS A 213 18.86 6.26 -0.41
CA LYS A 213 19.48 6.96 0.72
C LYS A 213 18.56 8.00 1.36
N GLU A 214 17.80 8.76 0.57
CA GLU A 214 16.80 9.71 1.09
C GLU A 214 15.71 8.98 1.92
N LEU A 215 15.17 7.88 1.40
CA LEU A 215 14.16 7.06 2.09
C LEU A 215 14.70 6.47 3.40
N SER A 216 15.90 5.88 3.36
CA SER A 216 16.57 5.35 4.55
C SER A 216 16.88 6.44 5.57
N GLY A 217 17.33 7.61 5.11
CA GLY A 217 17.58 8.78 5.96
C GLY A 217 16.33 9.25 6.69
N TYR A 218 15.18 9.29 6.02
CA TYR A 218 13.90 9.60 6.66
C TYR A 218 13.57 8.59 7.76
N LEU A 219 13.63 7.28 7.47
CA LEU A 219 13.31 6.24 8.45
C LEU A 219 14.24 6.28 9.67
N ALA A 220 15.54 6.47 9.44
CA ALA A 220 16.52 6.47 10.51
C ALA A 220 16.45 7.73 11.39
N ALA A 221 15.84 8.81 10.91
CA ALA A 221 15.50 9.99 11.72
C ALA A 221 14.19 9.82 12.51
N HIS A 222 13.47 8.71 12.32
CA HIS A 222 12.16 8.43 12.91
C HIS A 222 12.13 7.10 13.68
N THR A 223 13.24 6.71 14.28
CA THR A 223 13.39 5.46 15.04
C THR A 223 13.38 5.72 16.56
N VAL A 224 13.51 4.65 17.35
CA VAL A 224 13.67 4.76 18.81
C VAL A 224 14.90 5.59 19.14
N GLY A 225 14.74 6.56 20.04
CA GLY A 225 15.76 7.57 20.38
C GLY A 225 15.58 8.90 19.65
N CYS A 226 14.75 8.95 18.59
CA CYS A 226 14.41 10.20 17.90
C CYS A 226 13.17 10.88 18.48
N ALA A 227 12.93 12.14 18.08
CA ALA A 227 11.75 12.92 18.49
C ALA A 227 10.42 12.27 18.06
N SER A 228 10.46 11.48 16.99
CA SER A 228 9.35 10.62 16.56
C SER A 228 9.87 9.20 16.36
N GLN A 229 9.09 8.21 16.77
CA GLN A 229 9.40 6.79 16.61
C GLN A 229 8.60 6.14 15.47
N ALA A 230 8.10 6.92 14.52
CA ALA A 230 7.16 6.46 13.51
C ALA A 230 7.67 5.25 12.69
N ALA A 231 8.96 5.20 12.34
CA ALA A 231 9.53 4.06 11.62
C ALA A 231 9.53 2.79 12.49
N TRP A 232 9.84 2.93 13.78
CA TRP A 232 9.76 1.82 14.73
C TRP A 232 8.32 1.36 14.96
N GLU A 233 7.39 2.30 15.13
CA GLU A 233 5.96 2.00 15.31
C GLU A 233 5.41 1.21 14.13
N VAL A 234 5.73 1.60 12.90
CA VAL A 234 5.30 0.86 11.70
C VAL A 234 5.84 -0.57 11.71
N VAL A 235 7.14 -0.76 11.96
CA VAL A 235 7.74 -2.10 11.96
C VAL A 235 7.21 -2.97 13.11
N PHE A 236 7.19 -2.42 14.33
CA PHE A 236 6.84 -3.19 15.53
C PHE A 236 5.34 -3.39 15.71
N LEU A 237 4.53 -2.34 15.54
CA LEU A 237 3.09 -2.41 15.83
C LEU A 237 2.28 -2.97 14.66
N GLU A 238 2.71 -2.72 13.42
CA GLU A 238 1.94 -3.06 12.23
C GLU A 238 2.47 -4.31 11.53
N HIS A 239 3.81 -4.46 11.44
CA HIS A 239 4.45 -5.46 10.58
C HIS A 239 5.36 -6.46 11.31
N GLY A 240 5.27 -6.59 12.64
CA GLY A 240 6.27 -7.33 13.45
C GLY A 240 6.51 -8.82 13.09
N ASN A 241 5.64 -9.42 12.27
CA ASN A 241 5.78 -10.80 11.76
C ASN A 241 6.30 -10.87 10.30
N GLU A 242 6.54 -9.73 9.66
CA GLU A 242 6.94 -9.63 8.25
C GLU A 242 8.44 -9.38 8.15
N GLN A 243 9.16 -10.34 7.57
CA GLN A 243 10.63 -10.32 7.53
C GLN A 243 11.19 -9.14 6.76
N GLU A 244 10.55 -8.81 5.65
CA GLU A 244 10.92 -7.74 4.75
C GLU A 244 10.97 -6.38 5.46
N TYR A 245 10.11 -6.16 6.47
CA TYR A 245 10.06 -4.90 7.19
C TYR A 245 11.23 -4.73 8.17
N TYR A 246 11.57 -5.76 8.95
CA TYR A 246 12.69 -5.64 9.88
C TYR A 246 14.05 -5.72 9.18
N GLU A 247 14.14 -6.36 8.01
CA GLU A 247 15.31 -6.27 7.13
C GLU A 247 15.45 -4.89 6.49
N ALA A 248 14.35 -4.30 6.01
CA ALA A 248 14.37 -2.93 5.51
C ALA A 248 14.70 -1.93 6.63
N PHE A 249 14.23 -2.17 7.86
CA PHE A 249 14.52 -1.33 9.02
C PHE A 249 16.01 -1.33 9.39
N THR A 250 16.64 -2.51 9.49
CA THR A 250 18.08 -2.60 9.74
C THR A 250 18.88 -2.08 8.56
N GLY A 251 18.50 -2.42 7.32
CA GLY A 251 19.13 -1.94 6.09
C GLY A 251 19.05 -0.43 5.88
N ALA A 252 18.02 0.22 6.41
CA ALA A 252 17.89 1.68 6.43
C ALA A 252 18.74 2.37 7.52
N GLY A 253 19.42 1.59 8.38
CA GLY A 253 20.20 2.12 9.48
C GLY A 253 19.35 2.63 10.64
N CYS A 254 18.15 2.09 10.85
CA CYS A 254 17.27 2.48 11.96
C CYS A 254 17.63 1.78 13.29
N PHE A 255 18.42 0.71 13.21
CA PHE A 255 18.90 -0.06 14.36
C PHE A 255 20.40 0.20 14.54
N ARG A 256 20.75 0.99 15.57
CA ARG A 256 22.10 1.51 15.83
C ARG A 256 22.52 1.25 17.28
N GLU A 257 23.81 1.33 17.56
CA GLU A 257 24.37 1.10 18.89
C GLU A 257 23.62 1.86 20.00
N GLU A 258 23.33 3.14 19.74
CA GLU A 258 22.62 4.04 20.66
C GLU A 258 21.21 3.57 21.05
N ASN A 259 20.53 2.78 20.20
CA ASN A 259 19.13 2.40 20.41
C ASN A 259 18.88 0.88 20.49
N TYR A 260 19.92 0.05 20.35
CA TYR A 260 19.83 -1.41 20.42
C TYR A 260 19.11 -1.90 21.67
N ASP A 261 19.57 -1.45 22.85
CA ASP A 261 19.08 -1.97 24.11
C ASP A 261 17.65 -1.53 24.39
N GLN A 262 17.32 -0.29 24.02
CA GLN A 262 15.95 0.22 24.16
C GLN A 262 14.99 -0.55 23.26
N ILE A 263 15.33 -0.74 21.97
CA ILE A 263 14.50 -1.50 21.03
C ILE A 263 14.30 -2.94 21.52
N LEU A 264 15.37 -3.65 21.86
CA LEU A 264 15.28 -5.05 22.30
C LEU A 264 14.51 -5.22 23.62
N SER A 265 14.59 -4.23 24.52
CA SER A 265 13.83 -4.21 25.77
C SER A 265 12.33 -3.99 25.51
N CYS A 266 11.98 -3.01 24.67
CA CYS A 266 10.59 -2.68 24.34
C CYS A 266 9.84 -3.83 23.63
N MET A 267 10.54 -4.73 22.96
CA MET A 267 9.92 -5.85 22.23
C MET A 267 9.30 -6.92 23.13
N GLY A 268 9.79 -7.09 24.36
CA GLY A 268 9.36 -8.19 25.24
C GLY A 268 9.47 -9.55 24.55
N GLU A 269 8.37 -10.31 24.54
CA GLU A 269 8.24 -11.62 23.87
C GLU A 269 7.27 -11.60 22.67
N ARG A 270 6.83 -10.41 22.23
CA ARG A 270 5.72 -10.28 21.27
C ARG A 270 6.06 -10.82 19.88
N TYR A 271 7.28 -10.56 19.42
CA TYR A 271 7.79 -10.98 18.10
C TYR A 271 9.16 -11.65 18.27
N PRO A 272 9.19 -12.95 18.64
CA PRO A 272 10.42 -13.66 18.95
C PRO A 272 11.36 -13.78 17.73
N GLU A 273 10.79 -13.91 16.53
CA GLU A 273 11.56 -14.03 15.28
C GLU A 273 12.31 -12.73 14.96
N MET A 274 11.59 -11.60 14.95
CA MET A 274 12.20 -10.27 14.78
C MET A 274 13.24 -9.99 15.86
N LYS A 275 12.95 -10.34 17.13
CA LYS A 275 13.92 -10.16 18.23
C LYS A 275 15.19 -10.95 18.00
N GLY A 276 15.06 -12.22 17.60
CA GLY A 276 16.19 -13.09 17.28
C GLY A 276 17.00 -12.57 16.10
N TYR A 277 16.35 -12.04 15.07
CA TYR A 277 17.02 -11.38 13.95
C TYR A 277 17.83 -10.16 14.42
N LEU A 278 17.21 -9.23 15.16
CA LEU A 278 17.87 -8.01 15.64
C LEU A 278 19.04 -8.30 16.58
N MET A 279 18.92 -9.34 17.43
CA MET A 279 20.03 -9.78 18.29
C MET A 279 21.23 -10.29 17.48
N ARG A 280 21.00 -11.07 16.42
CA ARG A 280 22.07 -11.54 15.52
C ARG A 280 22.68 -10.37 14.75
N TYR A 281 21.85 -9.45 14.27
CA TYR A 281 22.32 -8.25 13.59
C TYR A 281 23.22 -7.40 14.51
N LYS A 282 22.81 -7.15 15.76
CA LYS A 282 23.63 -6.46 16.77
C LYS A 282 24.98 -7.14 16.98
N ALA A 283 24.99 -8.46 17.14
CA ALA A 283 26.24 -9.21 17.36
C ALA A 283 27.21 -9.06 16.18
N GLN A 284 26.71 -9.18 14.94
CA GLN A 284 27.53 -9.02 13.74
C GLN A 284 28.10 -7.61 13.59
N GLN A 285 27.32 -6.57 13.93
CA GLN A 285 27.81 -5.19 13.87
C GLN A 285 28.89 -4.92 14.92
N LEU A 286 28.71 -5.39 16.15
CA LEU A 286 29.71 -5.23 17.22
C LEU A 286 31.02 -5.97 16.91
N GLU A 287 30.95 -7.20 16.39
CA GLU A 287 32.15 -7.95 15.95
C GLU A 287 32.88 -7.24 14.79
N SER A 288 32.15 -6.56 13.90
CA SER A 288 32.76 -5.78 12.82
C SER A 288 33.49 -4.55 13.33
N THR A 289 32.93 -3.83 14.32
CA THR A 289 33.57 -2.67 14.95
C THR A 289 34.85 -3.09 15.68
N ASP A 290 34.79 -4.17 16.48
CA ASP A 290 35.94 -4.71 17.20
C ASP A 290 37.08 -5.16 16.27
N PHE A 291 36.76 -5.72 15.09
CA PHE A 291 37.76 -6.15 14.11
C PHE A 291 38.48 -4.99 13.43
N PHE A 292 37.78 -3.91 13.07
CA PHE A 292 38.41 -2.73 12.44
C PHE A 292 39.20 -1.88 13.44
N ASP A 293 38.73 -1.76 14.68
CA ASP A 293 39.45 -1.03 15.74
C ASP A 293 40.80 -1.70 16.08
N LEU A 294 40.85 -3.04 16.00
CA LEU A 294 42.09 -3.84 16.14
C LEU A 294 43.10 -3.62 15.01
N LEU A 295 42.66 -3.16 13.82
CA LEU A 295 43.52 -2.89 12.67
C LEU A 295 43.99 -1.43 12.58
N SER A 296 43.41 -0.53 13.39
CA SER A 296 43.77 0.89 13.44
C SER A 296 44.76 1.28 14.54
N LEU A 297 45.32 0.29 15.26
CA LEU A 297 46.48 0.49 16.13
C LEU A 297 47.77 0.23 15.35
N ASP A 298 48.23 1.26 14.62
CA ASP A 298 49.63 1.44 14.19
C ASP A 298 49.96 2.94 14.09
#